data_AF-A0A8H6YKY5-F1
#
_entry.id   AF-A0A8H6YKY5-F1
#
_cell.length_a   1.000
_cell.length_b   1.000
_cell.length_c   1.000
_cell.angle_alpha   90.00
_cell.angle_beta   90.00
_cell.angle_gamma   90.00
#
_symmetry.space_group_name_H-M   'P 1'
#
loop_
_entity.id
_entity.type
_entity.pdbx_description
1 polymer ?
#
loop_
_entity_poly.entity_id
_entity_poly.type
_entity_poly.pdbx_seq_one_letter_code
_entity_poly.pdbx_strand_id
1 'polypeptide(L)'
;MMAALVAALDALFGTAADSTWPAIQRGLGTLITYLATAPMYPWIAGAVKASLLRFIVSCAIRSTTQDDVSEQLRWLLRTLLPQSLVSCTVIAVMRSTFANDRDTAPMHEFAKLPLFQDWTTLAALVEERIGMLNSWESAGCSWSVACDNLKCRKIQARRDSRRCARCASAYYCSSGCQRVDWRAHHRDSRSTGISPRRERAFIRALLDADYKRLKPHISRDIVLFMHAHPTSPDAYFVHFDYTHSGSVAATVRPRSDLVDLPAWYHRTRLHVVFAARGKGPMPDYLVPLLSSSTAFDAGLRRVAGEVPAGTDISVVENEVRELIQATADVVEIH
;
A
#
# COMPACT_ATOMS: atom_id res chain seq x y z
N MET A 1 -5.39 -25.10 -0.93
CA MET A 1 -6.09 -25.01 0.36
C MET A 1 -7.14 -23.89 0.37
N MET A 2 -6.78 -22.60 0.23
CA MET A 2 -7.79 -21.51 0.29
C MET A 2 -8.92 -21.62 -0.70
N ALA A 3 -8.62 -21.96 -1.95
CA ALA A 3 -9.66 -22.18 -2.94
C ALA A 3 -10.63 -23.30 -2.52
N ALA A 4 -10.12 -24.36 -1.88
CA ALA A 4 -10.95 -25.43 -1.36
C ALA A 4 -11.79 -24.99 -0.15
N LEU A 5 -11.25 -24.13 0.73
CA LEU A 5 -12.00 -23.58 1.85
C LEU A 5 -13.14 -22.67 1.37
N VAL A 6 -12.87 -21.75 0.44
CA VAL A 6 -13.91 -20.87 -0.12
C VAL A 6 -14.96 -21.68 -0.87
N ALA A 7 -14.55 -22.66 -1.70
CA ALA A 7 -15.48 -23.53 -2.39
C ALA A 7 -16.32 -24.40 -1.44
N ALA A 8 -15.74 -24.89 -0.34
CA ALA A 8 -16.47 -25.65 0.66
C ALA A 8 -17.51 -24.79 1.39
N LEU A 9 -17.16 -23.54 1.73
CA LEU A 9 -18.10 -22.59 2.33
C LEU A 9 -19.22 -22.23 1.36
N ASP A 10 -18.90 -22.04 0.08
CA ASP A 10 -19.88 -21.75 -0.97
C ASP A 10 -20.84 -22.94 -1.19
N ALA A 11 -20.33 -24.18 -1.20
CA ALA A 11 -21.14 -25.39 -1.31
C ALA A 11 -22.06 -25.61 -0.09
N LEU A 12 -21.55 -25.35 1.12
CA LEU A 12 -22.37 -25.35 2.34
C LEU A 12 -23.48 -24.29 2.25
N PHE A 13 -23.16 -23.12 1.68
CA PHE A 13 -24.12 -22.06 1.47
C PHE A 13 -25.21 -22.44 0.47
N GLY A 14 -24.87 -23.11 -0.63
CA GLY A 14 -25.84 -23.54 -1.65
C GLY A 14 -26.92 -24.50 -1.14
N THR A 15 -26.64 -25.24 -0.06
CA THR A 15 -27.52 -26.27 0.52
C THR A 15 -28.11 -25.90 1.87
N ALA A 16 -27.78 -24.70 2.38
CA ALA A 16 -28.04 -24.29 3.75
C ALA A 16 -29.53 -24.19 4.10
N ALA A 17 -29.99 -25.06 5.00
CA ALA A 17 -31.11 -24.80 5.90
C ALA A 17 -30.65 -23.90 7.07
N ASP A 18 -31.58 -23.26 7.78
CA ASP A 18 -31.28 -22.36 8.92
C ASP A 18 -30.33 -22.97 9.97
N SER A 19 -30.39 -24.30 10.15
CA SER A 19 -29.52 -25.04 11.07
C SER A 19 -28.03 -25.03 10.72
N THR A 20 -27.66 -24.66 9.48
CA THR A 20 -26.27 -24.64 9.02
C THR A 20 -25.54 -23.33 9.33
N TRP A 21 -26.26 -22.29 9.76
CA TRP A 21 -25.70 -20.96 10.01
C TRP A 21 -24.52 -20.94 10.99
N PRO A 22 -24.55 -21.67 12.13
CA PRO A 22 -23.41 -21.68 13.05
C PRO A 22 -22.14 -22.26 12.41
N ALA A 23 -22.27 -23.19 11.46
CA ALA A 23 -21.12 -23.73 10.74
C ALA A 23 -20.53 -22.71 9.76
N ILE A 24 -21.38 -21.96 9.05
CA ILE A 24 -20.97 -20.86 8.16
C ILE A 24 -20.24 -19.78 8.96
N GLN A 25 -20.78 -19.34 10.09
CA GLN A 25 -20.17 -18.34 10.95
C GLN A 25 -18.78 -18.77 11.44
N ARG A 26 -18.63 -20.01 11.92
CA ARG A 26 -17.31 -20.56 12.33
C ARG A 26 -16.34 -20.66 11.15
N GLY A 27 -16.85 -21.07 9.99
CA GLY A 27 -16.08 -21.15 8.76
C GLY A 27 -15.56 -19.78 8.30
N LEU A 28 -16.41 -18.75 8.34
CA LEU A 28 -16.06 -17.38 8.01
C LEU A 28 -15.02 -16.81 9.00
N GLY A 29 -15.22 -17.01 10.30
CA GLY A 29 -14.23 -16.62 11.31
C GLY A 29 -12.86 -17.28 11.07
N THR A 30 -12.84 -18.59 10.77
CA THR A 30 -11.61 -19.33 10.44
C THR A 30 -10.95 -18.77 9.17
N LEU A 31 -11.74 -18.49 8.14
CA LEU A 31 -11.27 -17.89 6.89
C LEU A 31 -10.62 -16.53 7.14
N ILE A 32 -11.27 -15.66 7.91
CA ILE A 32 -10.77 -14.34 8.30
C ILE A 32 -9.44 -14.46 9.05
N THR A 33 -9.39 -15.29 10.09
CA THR A 33 -8.14 -15.51 10.85
C THR A 33 -7.03 -15.99 9.94
N TYR A 34 -7.32 -16.89 9.01
CA TYR A 34 -6.32 -17.40 8.08
C TYR A 34 -5.80 -16.30 7.13
N LEU A 35 -6.71 -15.54 6.53
CA LEU A 35 -6.35 -14.46 5.61
C LEU A 35 -5.60 -13.32 6.31
N ALA A 36 -5.89 -13.06 7.58
CA ALA A 36 -5.24 -12.04 8.39
C ALA A 36 -3.81 -12.41 8.83
N THR A 37 -3.54 -13.71 9.05
CA THR A 37 -2.29 -14.19 9.68
C THR A 37 -1.27 -14.76 8.70
N ALA A 38 -1.70 -15.24 7.54
CA ALA A 38 -0.82 -15.80 6.51
C ALA A 38 -0.05 -14.69 5.74
N PRO A 39 1.03 -15.02 5.00
CA PRO A 39 1.64 -14.07 4.05
C PRO A 39 0.58 -13.58 3.06
N MET A 40 0.09 -12.36 3.30
CA MET A 40 -1.30 -11.97 3.02
C MET A 40 -1.73 -12.11 1.55
N TYR A 41 -0.87 -11.70 0.62
CA TYR A 41 -1.30 -11.47 -0.76
C TYR A 41 -1.60 -12.72 -1.60
N PRO A 42 -0.75 -13.78 -1.65
CA PRO A 42 -1.08 -15.01 -2.37
C PRO A 42 -2.40 -15.66 -1.93
N TRP A 43 -2.66 -15.61 -0.62
CA TRP A 43 -3.82 -16.26 0.00
C TRP A 43 -5.09 -15.48 -0.32
N ILE A 44 -5.04 -14.16 -0.20
CA ILE A 44 -6.14 -13.28 -0.60
C ILE A 44 -6.39 -13.39 -2.11
N ALA A 45 -5.36 -13.32 -2.95
CA ALA A 45 -5.49 -13.50 -4.39
C ALA A 45 -6.11 -14.86 -4.74
N GLY A 46 -5.69 -15.93 -4.06
CA GLY A 46 -6.28 -17.27 -4.22
C GLY A 46 -7.74 -17.35 -3.78
N ALA A 47 -8.10 -16.69 -2.68
CA ALA A 47 -9.48 -16.64 -2.18
C ALA A 47 -10.39 -15.84 -3.13
N VAL A 48 -9.93 -14.67 -3.61
CA VAL A 48 -10.65 -13.87 -4.61
C VAL A 48 -10.85 -14.66 -5.91
N LYS A 49 -9.80 -15.35 -6.39
CA LYS A 49 -9.90 -16.23 -7.57
C LYS A 49 -10.89 -17.38 -7.36
N ALA A 50 -11.09 -17.80 -6.12
CA ALA A 50 -12.06 -18.82 -5.72
C ALA A 50 -13.43 -18.23 -5.35
N SER A 51 -13.77 -17.04 -5.87
CA SER A 51 -15.10 -16.42 -5.71
C SER A 51 -15.42 -15.91 -4.30
N LEU A 52 -14.42 -15.52 -3.50
CA LEU A 52 -14.63 -14.87 -2.19
C LEU A 52 -15.63 -13.71 -2.25
N LEU A 53 -15.59 -12.89 -3.31
CA LEU A 53 -16.49 -11.74 -3.44
C LEU A 53 -17.96 -12.16 -3.58
N ARG A 54 -18.23 -13.17 -4.40
CA ARG A 54 -19.57 -13.74 -4.56
C ARG A 54 -20.05 -14.39 -3.26
N PHE A 55 -19.15 -15.05 -2.54
CA PHE A 55 -19.44 -15.61 -1.23
C PHE A 55 -19.84 -14.52 -0.22
N ILE A 56 -19.14 -13.38 -0.17
CA ILE A 56 -19.48 -12.24 0.69
C ILE A 56 -20.88 -11.72 0.38
N VAL A 57 -21.18 -11.47 -0.90
CA VAL A 57 -22.50 -11.00 -1.35
C VAL A 57 -23.60 -11.99 -0.95
N SER A 58 -23.37 -13.28 -1.19
CA SER A 58 -24.33 -14.34 -0.84
C SER A 58 -24.57 -14.42 0.66
N CYS A 59 -23.50 -14.37 1.46
CA CYS A 59 -23.57 -14.33 2.92
C CYS A 59 -24.41 -13.15 3.41
N ALA A 60 -24.14 -11.95 2.91
CA ALA A 60 -24.84 -10.74 3.32
C ALA A 60 -26.35 -10.81 3.04
N ILE A 61 -26.75 -11.31 1.87
CA ILE A 61 -28.17 -11.44 1.48
C ILE A 61 -28.93 -12.37 2.43
N ARG A 62 -28.30 -13.42 2.95
CA ARG A 62 -28.97 -14.36 3.87
C ARG A 62 -28.78 -14.02 5.34
N SER A 63 -27.77 -13.22 5.69
CA SER A 63 -27.44 -12.86 7.08
C SER A 63 -28.20 -11.64 7.60
N THR A 64 -29.31 -11.23 6.98
CA THR A 64 -29.96 -9.94 7.26
C THR A 64 -30.41 -9.74 8.71
N THR A 65 -30.46 -10.81 9.52
CA THR A 65 -30.83 -10.79 10.93
C THR A 65 -29.69 -11.09 11.90
N GLN A 66 -28.46 -11.29 11.43
CA GLN A 66 -27.34 -11.82 12.24
C GLN A 66 -26.18 -10.82 12.31
N ASP A 67 -26.03 -10.19 13.47
CA ASP A 67 -25.07 -9.09 13.67
C ASP A 67 -23.61 -9.54 13.53
N ASP A 68 -23.23 -10.67 14.14
CA ASP A 68 -21.85 -11.17 14.13
C ASP A 68 -21.28 -11.39 12.72
N VAL A 69 -22.08 -11.99 11.83
CA VAL A 69 -21.64 -12.26 10.45
C VAL A 69 -21.55 -10.95 9.68
N SER A 70 -22.49 -10.03 9.89
CA SER A 70 -22.45 -8.71 9.27
C SER A 70 -21.19 -7.92 9.65
N GLU A 71 -20.74 -8.01 10.91
CA GLU A 71 -19.47 -7.42 11.37
C GLU A 71 -18.25 -8.06 10.71
N GLN A 72 -18.22 -9.40 10.61
CA GLN A 72 -17.13 -10.12 9.96
C GLN A 72 -17.01 -9.76 8.47
N LEU A 73 -18.14 -9.70 7.76
CA LEU A 73 -18.20 -9.28 6.36
C LEU A 73 -17.79 -7.81 6.20
N ARG A 74 -18.23 -6.93 7.10
CA ARG A 74 -17.81 -5.53 7.13
C ARG A 74 -16.30 -5.39 7.32
N TRP A 75 -15.69 -6.17 8.21
CA TRP A 75 -14.25 -6.19 8.41
C TRP A 75 -13.49 -6.63 7.14
N LEU A 76 -14.00 -7.66 6.43
CA LEU A 76 -13.43 -8.05 5.14
C LEU A 76 -13.46 -6.91 4.12
N LEU A 77 -14.61 -6.22 4.01
CA LEU A 77 -14.83 -5.15 3.03
C LEU A 77 -14.11 -3.84 3.38
N ARG A 78 -14.04 -3.46 4.66
CA ARG A 78 -13.44 -2.19 5.11
C ARG A 78 -11.95 -2.30 5.43
N THR A 79 -11.46 -3.47 5.82
CA THR A 79 -10.12 -3.61 6.38
C THR A 79 -9.28 -4.53 5.52
N LEU A 80 -9.61 -5.81 5.45
CA LEU A 80 -8.73 -6.80 4.83
C LEU A 80 -8.55 -6.57 3.31
N LEU A 81 -9.66 -6.46 2.57
CA LEU A 81 -9.60 -6.35 1.12
C LEU A 81 -8.96 -5.01 0.69
N PRO A 82 -9.36 -3.83 1.22
CA PRO A 82 -8.70 -2.57 0.90
C PRO A 82 -7.19 -2.60 1.14
N GLN A 83 -6.75 -3.12 2.29
CA GLN A 83 -5.34 -3.28 2.61
C GLN A 83 -4.61 -4.12 1.58
N SER A 84 -5.21 -5.23 1.16
CA SER A 84 -4.60 -6.13 0.19
C SER A 84 -4.37 -5.51 -1.20
N LEU A 85 -5.01 -4.37 -1.52
CA LEU A 85 -4.88 -3.67 -2.79
C LEU A 85 -3.57 -2.88 -2.94
N VAL A 86 -2.65 -2.94 -1.98
CA VAL A 86 -1.25 -2.56 -2.26
C VAL A 86 -0.53 -3.60 -3.12
N SER A 87 -1.12 -4.79 -3.26
CA SER A 87 -0.58 -5.89 -4.05
C SER A 87 -1.03 -5.86 -5.50
N CYS A 88 -0.08 -5.74 -6.44
CA CYS A 88 -0.41 -5.84 -7.87
C CYS A 88 -0.99 -7.22 -8.25
N THR A 89 -0.64 -8.25 -7.49
CA THR A 89 -1.17 -9.60 -7.70
C THR A 89 -2.65 -9.68 -7.31
N VAL A 90 -3.01 -9.12 -6.15
CA VAL A 90 -4.42 -9.06 -5.71
C VAL A 90 -5.22 -8.18 -6.65
N ILE A 91 -4.72 -6.99 -7.01
CA ILE A 91 -5.40 -6.10 -7.96
C ILE A 91 -5.62 -6.79 -9.32
N ALA A 92 -4.63 -7.52 -9.84
CA ALA A 92 -4.79 -8.24 -11.11
C ALA A 92 -5.89 -9.29 -11.07
N VAL A 93 -6.02 -10.03 -9.96
CA VAL A 93 -7.14 -10.98 -9.78
C VAL A 93 -8.47 -10.23 -9.63
N MET A 94 -8.51 -9.20 -8.78
CA MET A 94 -9.70 -8.36 -8.58
C MET A 94 -10.20 -7.76 -9.91
N ARG A 95 -9.30 -7.31 -10.79
CA ARG A 95 -9.62 -6.80 -12.14
C ARG A 95 -10.50 -7.78 -12.92
N SER A 96 -10.10 -9.05 -12.95
CA SER A 96 -10.85 -10.08 -13.65
C SER A 96 -12.16 -10.46 -12.93
N THR A 97 -12.14 -10.53 -11.59
CA THR A 97 -13.32 -10.92 -10.80
C THR A 97 -14.41 -9.85 -10.86
N PHE A 98 -14.07 -8.57 -10.65
CA PHE A 98 -15.03 -7.47 -10.73
C PHE A 98 -15.64 -7.32 -12.12
N ALA A 99 -14.85 -7.52 -13.19
CA ALA A 99 -15.38 -7.49 -14.56
C ALA A 99 -16.43 -8.59 -14.81
N ASN A 100 -16.26 -9.77 -14.21
CA ASN A 100 -17.16 -10.90 -14.39
C ASN A 100 -18.41 -10.87 -13.49
N ASP A 101 -18.33 -10.23 -12.31
CA ASP A 101 -19.36 -10.32 -11.27
C ASP A 101 -20.23 -9.05 -11.12
N ARG A 102 -19.99 -7.99 -11.91
CA ARG A 102 -20.63 -6.67 -11.75
C ARG A 102 -22.16 -6.68 -11.91
N ASP A 103 -22.67 -7.45 -12.86
CA ASP A 103 -24.08 -7.42 -13.29
C ASP A 103 -24.81 -8.75 -13.03
N THR A 104 -24.66 -9.29 -11.82
CA THR A 104 -25.35 -10.53 -11.42
C THR A 104 -26.63 -10.21 -10.65
N ALA A 105 -27.69 -11.02 -10.83
CA ALA A 105 -28.96 -10.85 -10.10
C ALA A 105 -28.81 -10.70 -8.56
N PRO A 106 -27.91 -11.44 -7.88
CA PRO A 106 -27.64 -11.24 -6.45
C PRO A 106 -27.19 -9.83 -6.08
N MET A 107 -26.53 -9.10 -6.99
CA MET A 107 -26.05 -7.75 -6.73
C MET A 107 -27.20 -6.75 -6.50
N HIS A 108 -28.34 -6.94 -7.17
CA HIS A 108 -29.51 -6.07 -6.98
C HIS A 108 -30.16 -6.22 -5.60
N GLU A 109 -30.20 -7.44 -5.06
CA GLU A 109 -30.68 -7.67 -3.69
C GLU A 109 -29.67 -7.17 -2.67
N PHE A 110 -28.38 -7.43 -2.91
CA PHE A 110 -27.30 -6.92 -2.05
C PHE A 110 -27.27 -5.40 -1.99
N ALA A 111 -27.63 -4.70 -3.07
CA ALA A 111 -27.71 -3.24 -3.13
C ALA A 111 -28.68 -2.62 -2.12
N LYS A 112 -29.65 -3.40 -1.61
CA LYS A 112 -30.62 -2.95 -0.61
C LYS A 112 -30.09 -3.04 0.83
N LEU A 113 -28.94 -3.68 1.03
CA LEU A 113 -28.39 -3.95 2.36
C LEU A 113 -27.43 -2.85 2.82
N PRO A 114 -27.30 -2.60 4.14
CA PRO A 114 -26.34 -1.63 4.68
C PRO A 114 -24.87 -1.89 4.27
N LEU A 115 -24.50 -3.16 4.08
CA LEU A 115 -23.15 -3.54 3.62
C LEU A 115 -22.82 -3.06 2.20
N PHE A 116 -23.81 -2.66 1.41
CA PHE A 116 -23.58 -2.19 0.05
C PHE A 116 -22.73 -0.91 -0.01
N GLN A 117 -22.82 -0.05 1.01
CA GLN A 117 -21.95 1.13 1.10
C GLN A 117 -20.47 0.75 1.23
N ASP A 118 -20.16 -0.30 1.99
CA ASP A 118 -18.80 -0.79 2.16
C ASP A 118 -18.29 -1.42 0.86
N TRP A 119 -19.16 -2.15 0.18
CA TRP A 119 -18.88 -2.72 -1.14
C TRP A 119 -18.60 -1.66 -2.20
N THR A 120 -19.42 -0.62 -2.29
CA THR A 120 -19.22 0.47 -3.26
C THR A 120 -17.92 1.23 -3.01
N THR A 121 -17.56 1.45 -1.74
CA THR A 121 -16.27 2.02 -1.35
C THR A 121 -15.11 1.12 -1.78
N LEU A 122 -15.20 -0.19 -1.54
CA LEU A 122 -14.20 -1.16 -2.00
C LEU A 122 -14.10 -1.17 -3.53
N ALA A 123 -15.23 -1.19 -4.25
CA ALA A 123 -15.27 -1.23 -5.70
C ALA A 123 -14.60 0.00 -6.32
N ALA A 124 -14.90 1.20 -5.79
CA ALA A 124 -14.25 2.43 -6.22
C ALA A 124 -12.72 2.38 -6.02
N LEU A 125 -12.26 1.89 -4.87
CA LEU A 125 -10.85 1.70 -4.60
C LEU A 125 -10.21 0.67 -5.54
N VAL A 126 -10.88 -0.45 -5.82
CA VAL A 126 -10.40 -1.46 -6.78
C VAL A 126 -10.20 -0.85 -8.16
N GLU A 127 -11.16 -0.08 -8.67
CA GLU A 127 -11.07 0.59 -9.97
C GLU A 127 -9.92 1.62 -10.00
N GLU A 128 -9.76 2.42 -8.95
CA GLU A 128 -8.61 3.34 -8.81
C GLU A 128 -7.28 2.58 -8.93
N ARG A 129 -7.13 1.48 -8.18
CA ARG A 129 -5.89 0.68 -8.18
C ARG A 129 -5.68 -0.09 -9.49
N ILE A 130 -6.74 -0.50 -10.18
CA ILE A 130 -6.66 -1.06 -11.55
C ILE A 130 -6.13 0.00 -12.51
N GLY A 131 -6.64 1.24 -12.44
CA GLY A 131 -6.15 2.36 -13.23
C GLY A 131 -4.65 2.58 -13.04
N MET A 132 -4.20 2.65 -11.78
CA MET A 132 -2.77 2.77 -11.46
C MET A 132 -1.93 1.60 -12.00
N LEU A 133 -2.44 0.37 -11.87
CA LEU A 133 -1.76 -0.82 -12.38
C LEU A 133 -1.65 -0.79 -13.91
N ASN A 134 -2.70 -0.38 -14.62
CA ASN A 134 -2.71 -0.24 -16.07
C ASN A 134 -1.75 0.85 -16.55
N SER A 135 -1.72 2.01 -15.89
CA SER A 135 -0.77 3.09 -16.20
C SER A 135 0.68 2.63 -15.99
N TRP A 136 0.94 1.90 -14.90
CA TRP A 136 2.26 1.33 -14.61
C TRP A 136 2.67 0.25 -15.63
N GLU A 137 1.74 -0.60 -16.08
CA GLU A 137 1.96 -1.61 -17.13
C GLU A 137 2.23 -0.95 -18.50
N SER A 138 1.46 0.09 -18.84
CA SER A 138 1.48 0.74 -20.15
C SER A 138 2.66 1.70 -20.35
N ALA A 139 3.14 2.36 -19.29
CA ALA A 139 4.28 3.29 -19.37
C ALA A 139 5.60 2.63 -19.87
N GLY A 140 5.59 1.30 -20.04
CA GLY A 140 6.78 0.50 -20.21
C GLY A 140 7.64 0.61 -18.96
N CYS A 141 8.54 -0.33 -18.75
CA CYS A 141 9.47 -0.23 -17.64
C CYS A 141 10.58 0.85 -17.86
N SER A 142 10.23 2.02 -18.40
CA SER A 142 11.13 3.18 -18.61
C SER A 142 11.61 3.81 -17.30
N TRP A 143 11.01 3.41 -16.20
CA TRP A 143 11.30 3.87 -14.85
C TRP A 143 12.74 3.53 -14.42
N SER A 144 13.35 4.51 -13.78
CA SER A 144 14.56 4.29 -13.00
C SER A 144 14.32 3.17 -11.98
N VAL A 145 15.27 2.25 -11.88
CA VAL A 145 15.23 1.16 -10.90
C VAL A 145 16.19 1.46 -9.77
N ALA A 146 15.72 1.27 -8.54
CA ALA A 146 16.59 1.27 -7.37
C ALA A 146 17.42 -0.02 -7.34
N CYS A 147 18.70 0.10 -7.01
CA CYS A 147 19.57 -1.04 -6.75
C CYS A 147 18.98 -1.90 -5.61
N ASP A 148 18.89 -3.21 -5.83
CA ASP A 148 18.39 -4.16 -4.82
C ASP A 148 19.33 -4.37 -3.63
N ASN A 149 20.60 -3.99 -3.76
CA ASN A 149 21.48 -3.91 -2.59
C ASN A 149 20.97 -2.79 -1.68
N LEU A 150 20.35 -3.19 -0.57
CA LEU A 150 19.71 -2.31 0.40
C LEU A 150 20.66 -1.27 1.01
N LYS A 151 21.98 -1.55 0.97
CA LYS A 151 23.03 -0.59 1.39
C LYS A 151 23.35 0.48 0.34
N CYS A 152 23.09 0.21 -0.94
CA CYS A 152 23.41 1.13 -2.04
C CYS A 152 22.27 2.10 -2.33
N ARG A 153 21.06 1.59 -2.57
CA ARG A 153 19.84 2.37 -2.89
C ARG A 153 19.97 3.32 -4.09
N LYS A 154 21.02 3.21 -4.93
CA LYS A 154 21.19 4.03 -6.13
C LYS A 154 20.02 3.78 -7.08
N ILE A 155 19.34 4.85 -7.48
CA ILE A 155 18.32 4.85 -8.53
C ILE A 155 19.00 5.25 -9.84
N GLN A 156 18.75 4.50 -10.90
CA GLN A 156 19.30 4.80 -12.23
C GLN A 156 18.38 4.21 -13.30
N ALA A 157 18.51 4.66 -14.55
CA ALA A 157 17.69 4.13 -15.63
C ALA A 157 17.83 2.60 -15.71
N ARG A 158 16.73 1.91 -15.97
CA ARG A 158 16.70 0.43 -16.04
C ARG A 158 17.75 -0.13 -17.00
N ARG A 159 18.00 0.55 -18.13
CA ARG A 159 19.03 0.18 -19.12
C ARG A 159 20.45 0.20 -18.56
N ASP A 160 20.72 1.05 -17.57
CA ASP A 160 22.04 1.19 -16.94
C ASP A 160 22.23 0.21 -15.77
N SER A 161 21.16 -0.51 -15.38
CA SER A 161 21.17 -1.46 -14.29
C SER A 161 21.49 -2.89 -14.75
N ARG A 162 22.30 -3.58 -13.96
CA ARG A 162 22.66 -4.98 -14.20
C ARG A 162 21.58 -5.89 -13.65
N ARG A 163 21.09 -6.79 -14.49
CA ARG A 163 20.12 -7.80 -14.07
C ARG A 163 20.83 -9.02 -13.47
N CYS A 164 20.32 -9.60 -12.38
CA CYS A 164 20.83 -10.89 -11.91
C CYS A 164 20.57 -11.96 -12.97
N ALA A 165 21.63 -12.59 -13.47
CA ALA A 165 21.55 -13.63 -14.48
C ALA A 165 20.71 -14.84 -14.05
N ARG A 166 20.62 -15.13 -12.74
CA ARG A 166 19.94 -16.31 -12.24
C ARG A 166 18.43 -16.13 -12.05
N CYS A 167 18.02 -15.01 -11.44
CA CYS A 167 16.60 -14.80 -11.14
C CYS A 167 15.91 -13.87 -12.14
N ALA A 168 16.68 -13.24 -13.05
CA ALA A 168 16.26 -12.25 -14.04
C ALA A 168 15.45 -11.07 -13.47
N SER A 169 15.42 -10.93 -12.15
CA SER A 169 14.46 -10.07 -11.49
C SER A 169 15.18 -9.01 -10.65
N ALA A 170 16.42 -9.28 -10.18
CA ALA A 170 17.33 -8.34 -9.51
C ALA A 170 17.97 -7.31 -10.40
N TYR A 171 17.99 -6.06 -9.95
CA TYR A 171 18.67 -4.95 -10.58
C TYR A 171 19.71 -4.37 -9.63
N TYR A 172 20.93 -4.24 -10.13
CA TYR A 172 22.04 -3.68 -9.37
C TYR A 172 22.73 -2.61 -10.18
N CYS A 173 23.21 -1.56 -9.50
CA CYS A 173 24.03 -0.56 -10.15
C CYS A 173 25.42 -1.08 -10.52
N SER A 174 25.88 -2.17 -9.87
CA SER A 174 27.19 -2.76 -10.10
C SER A 174 27.23 -4.24 -9.71
N SER A 175 28.23 -4.97 -10.21
CA SER A 175 28.49 -6.36 -9.79
C SER A 175 28.89 -6.46 -8.30
N GLY A 176 29.45 -5.39 -7.73
CA GLY A 176 29.75 -5.31 -6.30
C GLY A 176 28.46 -5.34 -5.47
N CYS A 177 27.48 -4.52 -5.84
CA CYS A 177 26.17 -4.51 -5.18
C CYS A 177 25.46 -5.86 -5.29
N GLN A 178 25.53 -6.51 -6.47
CA GLN A 178 25.00 -7.86 -6.64
C GLN A 178 25.62 -8.87 -5.68
N ARG A 179 26.95 -8.86 -5.51
CA ARG A 179 27.66 -9.79 -4.63
C ARG A 179 27.31 -9.57 -3.15
N VAL A 180 27.16 -8.31 -2.74
CA VAL A 180 26.77 -7.97 -1.35
C VAL A 180 25.36 -8.46 -1.06
N ASP A 181 24.40 -8.12 -1.93
CA ASP A 181 22.99 -8.55 -1.76
C ASP A 181 22.83 -10.07 -1.83
N TRP A 182 23.62 -10.73 -2.68
CA TRP A 182 23.64 -12.19 -2.80
C TRP A 182 23.97 -12.90 -1.48
N ARG A 183 24.96 -12.39 -0.74
CA ARG A 183 25.40 -12.99 0.52
C ARG A 183 24.45 -12.66 1.67
N ALA A 184 23.79 -11.51 1.63
CA ALA A 184 22.98 -11.02 2.74
C ALA A 184 21.54 -11.56 2.72
N HIS A 185 20.87 -11.50 1.57
CA HIS A 185 19.41 -11.71 1.52
C HIS A 185 18.93 -12.49 0.29
N HIS A 186 19.61 -12.37 -0.85
CA HIS A 186 19.07 -12.87 -2.10
C HIS A 186 19.20 -14.40 -2.29
N ARG A 187 20.07 -15.07 -1.52
CA ARG A 187 20.28 -16.53 -1.61
C ARG A 187 19.01 -17.32 -1.26
N ASP A 188 18.25 -16.85 -0.27
CA ASP A 188 17.12 -17.59 0.32
C ASP A 188 15.77 -17.22 -0.29
N SER A 189 15.70 -16.16 -1.09
CA SER A 189 14.46 -15.63 -1.67
C SER A 189 13.89 -16.47 -2.84
N ARG A 190 14.23 -17.76 -2.95
CA ARG A 190 13.98 -18.58 -4.14
C ARG A 190 12.63 -19.30 -4.21
N SER A 191 11.90 -19.42 -3.11
CA SER A 191 10.87 -20.46 -2.97
C SER A 191 9.42 -20.01 -3.17
N THR A 192 9.10 -18.72 -3.29
CA THR A 192 7.71 -18.28 -3.14
C THR A 192 6.91 -18.01 -4.41
N GLY A 193 7.49 -18.12 -5.62
CA GLY A 193 6.78 -18.01 -6.92
C GLY A 193 6.19 -16.63 -7.27
N ILE A 194 5.78 -15.83 -6.28
CA ILE A 194 5.46 -14.43 -6.42
C ILE A 194 6.76 -13.66 -6.47
N SER A 195 7.06 -13.07 -7.62
CA SER A 195 8.20 -12.16 -7.76
C SER A 195 8.01 -10.98 -6.80
N PRO A 196 8.78 -10.88 -5.70
CA PRO A 196 8.67 -9.76 -4.75
C PRO A 196 9.04 -8.42 -5.38
N ARG A 197 9.32 -8.39 -6.68
CA ARG A 197 9.90 -7.28 -7.42
C ARG A 197 8.89 -6.60 -8.29
N ARG A 198 8.01 -7.37 -8.95
CA ARG A 198 6.80 -6.80 -9.56
C ARG A 198 6.02 -6.06 -8.48
N GLU A 199 5.85 -6.72 -7.34
CA GLU A 199 5.21 -6.17 -6.16
C GLU A 199 5.92 -4.91 -5.65
N ARG A 200 7.23 -4.98 -5.37
CA ARG A 200 7.98 -3.80 -4.89
C ARG A 200 7.99 -2.64 -5.89
N ALA A 201 8.07 -2.94 -7.20
CA ALA A 201 8.03 -1.91 -8.23
C ALA A 201 6.64 -1.25 -8.30
N PHE A 202 5.58 -2.03 -8.22
CA PHE A 202 4.23 -1.50 -8.16
C PHE A 202 3.99 -0.70 -6.88
N ILE A 203 4.38 -1.20 -5.71
CA ILE A 203 4.30 -0.46 -4.44
C ILE A 203 5.03 0.88 -4.54
N ARG A 204 6.19 0.95 -5.20
CA ARG A 204 6.86 2.23 -5.45
C ARG A 204 6.04 3.16 -6.33
N ALA A 205 5.53 2.65 -7.46
CA ALA A 205 4.68 3.45 -8.34
C ALA A 205 3.41 3.95 -7.63
N LEU A 206 2.82 3.10 -6.78
CA LEU A 206 1.68 3.41 -5.92
C LEU A 206 2.00 4.57 -4.98
N LEU A 207 3.11 4.48 -4.25
CA LEU A 207 3.55 5.53 -3.34
C LEU A 207 3.93 6.80 -4.06
N ASP A 208 4.57 6.72 -5.22
CA ASP A 208 4.91 7.90 -6.01
C ASP A 208 3.64 8.63 -6.47
N ALA A 209 2.60 7.89 -6.87
CA ALA A 209 1.30 8.45 -7.22
C ALA A 209 0.61 9.08 -5.99
N ASP A 210 0.57 8.37 -4.86
CA ASP A 210 -0.06 8.83 -3.63
C ASP A 210 0.70 10.01 -3.01
N TYR A 211 2.04 10.01 -3.08
CA TYR A 211 2.86 11.14 -2.66
C TYR A 211 2.55 12.37 -3.50
N LYS A 212 2.51 12.25 -4.84
CA LYS A 212 2.18 13.39 -5.72
C LYS A 212 0.81 13.97 -5.36
N ARG A 213 -0.17 13.11 -5.11
CA ARG A 213 -1.52 13.50 -4.69
C ARG A 213 -1.53 14.19 -3.32
N LEU A 214 -0.76 13.68 -2.35
CA LEU A 214 -0.74 14.17 -0.97
C LEU A 214 0.36 15.20 -0.68
N LYS A 215 1.14 15.59 -1.68
CA LYS A 215 2.33 16.45 -1.53
C LYS A 215 2.03 17.73 -0.73
N PRO A 216 0.92 18.46 -0.96
CA PRO A 216 0.64 19.67 -0.18
C PRO A 216 0.48 19.40 1.32
N HIS A 217 -0.27 18.36 1.69
CA HIS A 217 -0.47 17.97 3.09
C HIS A 217 0.82 17.50 3.74
N ILE A 218 1.58 16.64 3.05
CA ILE A 218 2.87 16.15 3.53
C ILE A 218 3.84 17.30 3.77
N SER A 219 3.90 18.26 2.84
CA SER A 219 4.81 19.41 2.93
C SER A 219 4.47 20.30 4.12
N ARG A 220 3.18 20.57 4.35
CA ARG A 220 2.71 21.28 5.55
C ARG A 220 3.13 20.55 6.81
N ASP A 221 2.85 19.25 6.90
CA ASP A 221 3.14 18.46 8.09
C ASP A 221 4.66 18.36 8.36
N ILE A 222 5.50 18.39 7.32
CA ILE A 222 6.97 18.47 7.46
C ILE A 222 7.39 19.78 8.13
N VAL A 223 6.80 20.91 7.72
CA VAL A 223 7.15 22.23 8.29
C VAL A 223 6.71 22.32 9.74
N LEU A 224 5.50 21.85 10.04
CA LEU A 224 5.01 21.76 11.42
C LEU A 224 5.91 20.85 12.27
N PHE A 225 6.36 19.72 11.72
CA PHE A 225 7.30 18.84 12.38
C PHE A 225 8.63 19.54 12.67
N MET A 226 9.21 20.22 11.68
CA MET A 226 10.50 20.94 11.82
C MET A 226 10.41 22.06 12.85
N HIS A 227 9.30 22.80 12.88
CA HIS A 227 9.07 23.84 13.88
C HIS A 227 8.96 23.27 15.29
N ALA A 228 8.28 22.13 15.45
CA ALA A 228 8.18 21.44 16.74
C ALA A 228 9.49 20.75 17.19
N HIS A 229 10.41 20.45 16.25
CA HIS A 229 11.65 19.72 16.51
C HIS A 229 12.89 20.45 15.95
N PRO A 230 13.18 21.68 16.40
CA PRO A 230 14.21 22.53 15.80
C PRO A 230 15.63 21.96 15.94
N THR A 231 15.88 21.10 16.93
CA THR A 231 17.18 20.45 17.16
C THR A 231 17.39 19.19 16.32
N SER A 232 16.36 18.69 15.64
CA SER A 232 16.43 17.47 14.83
C SER A 232 15.55 17.57 13.56
N PRO A 233 15.75 18.61 12.72
CA PRO A 233 14.91 18.86 11.56
C PRO A 233 14.98 17.75 10.49
N ASP A 234 16.03 16.93 10.51
CA ASP A 234 16.24 15.81 9.57
C ASP A 234 15.84 14.44 10.15
N ALA A 235 15.23 14.43 11.33
CA ALA A 235 14.84 13.21 12.02
C ALA A 235 13.35 12.91 11.84
N TYR A 236 12.82 13.01 10.61
CA TYR A 236 11.45 12.59 10.31
C TYR A 236 11.37 11.59 9.16
N PHE A 237 10.19 11.00 9.06
CA PHE A 237 9.78 10.23 7.90
C PHE A 237 8.30 10.42 7.55
N VAL A 238 7.95 10.18 6.29
CA VAL A 238 6.54 10.14 5.84
C VAL A 238 6.05 8.71 5.90
N HIS A 239 5.00 8.48 6.67
CA HIS A 239 4.30 7.21 6.85
C HIS A 239 3.04 7.19 5.99
N PHE A 240 3.00 6.29 5.00
CA PHE A 240 1.80 6.01 4.24
C PHE A 240 1.03 4.85 4.88
N ASP A 241 -0.23 5.10 5.20
CA ASP A 241 -1.14 4.16 5.84
C ASP A 241 -2.26 3.75 4.88
N TYR A 242 -2.17 2.51 4.42
CA TYR A 242 -3.16 1.86 3.57
C TYR A 242 -4.19 1.03 4.34
N THR A 243 -4.25 1.17 5.67
CA THR A 243 -5.15 0.37 6.51
C THR A 243 -6.61 0.83 6.52
N HIS A 244 -6.86 2.06 6.08
CA HIS A 244 -8.17 2.70 6.09
C HIS A 244 -8.91 2.45 4.76
N SER A 245 -10.22 2.16 4.84
CA SER A 245 -11.08 2.03 3.65
C SER A 245 -11.23 3.36 2.92
N GLY A 246 -10.84 3.40 1.65
CA GLY A 246 -11.23 4.47 0.72
C GLY A 246 -10.24 5.62 0.53
N SER A 247 -9.25 5.80 1.41
CA SER A 247 -8.18 6.77 1.18
C SER A 247 -6.89 6.36 1.87
N VAL A 248 -5.76 6.68 1.25
CA VAL A 248 -4.44 6.58 1.87
C VAL A 248 -4.21 7.80 2.75
N ALA A 249 -3.81 7.58 4.00
CA ALA A 249 -3.34 8.65 4.87
C ALA A 249 -1.82 8.75 4.78
N ALA A 250 -1.28 9.97 4.77
CA ALA A 250 0.14 10.22 4.92
C ALA A 250 0.37 11.05 6.18
N THR A 251 1.28 10.62 7.06
CA THR A 251 1.63 11.35 8.28
C THR A 251 3.13 11.53 8.37
N VAL A 252 3.58 12.68 8.89
CA VAL A 252 5.00 12.92 9.17
C VAL A 252 5.28 12.54 10.62
N ARG A 253 6.25 11.65 10.83
CA ARG A 253 6.58 11.11 12.16
C ARG A 253 8.07 11.23 12.47
N PRO A 254 8.45 11.36 13.75
CA PRO A 254 9.85 11.38 14.14
C PRO A 254 10.50 10.03 13.87
N ARG A 255 11.78 10.05 13.48
CA ARG A 255 12.56 8.88 13.11
C ARG A 255 12.77 7.90 14.26
N SER A 256 12.70 8.36 15.50
CA SER A 256 12.71 7.51 16.70
C SER A 256 11.60 6.45 16.65
N ASP A 257 10.43 6.81 16.11
CA ASP A 257 9.28 5.91 16.04
C ASP A 257 9.52 4.71 15.14
N LEU A 258 10.57 4.73 14.28
CA LEU A 258 10.95 3.58 13.48
C LEU A 258 11.50 2.41 14.30
N VAL A 259 12.09 2.68 15.46
CA VAL A 259 12.74 1.68 16.29
C VAL A 259 11.70 0.90 17.09
N ASP A 260 10.57 1.53 17.41
CA ASP A 260 9.49 0.96 18.23
C ASP A 260 8.38 0.29 17.39
N LEU A 261 8.61 0.11 16.09
CA LEU A 261 7.63 -0.53 15.23
C LEU A 261 7.50 -2.01 15.60
N PRO A 262 6.28 -2.51 15.90
CA PRO A 262 6.07 -3.91 16.25
C PRO A 262 6.63 -4.85 15.18
N ALA A 263 7.07 -6.05 15.57
CA ALA A 263 7.63 -7.03 14.63
C ALA A 263 6.68 -7.41 13.47
N TRP A 264 5.36 -7.21 13.62
CA TRP A 264 4.39 -7.39 12.55
C TRP A 264 4.41 -6.26 11.52
N TYR A 265 4.75 -5.03 11.91
CA TYR A 265 4.89 -3.86 11.03
C TYR A 265 5.99 -4.08 9.98
N HIS A 266 7.06 -4.78 10.34
CA HIS A 266 8.10 -5.21 9.39
C HIS A 266 7.63 -6.33 8.45
N ARG A 267 6.54 -7.05 8.77
CA ARG A 267 5.99 -8.16 7.97
C ARG A 267 4.86 -7.72 7.05
N THR A 268 3.96 -6.87 7.54
CA THR A 268 2.85 -6.30 6.76
C THR A 268 3.38 -5.13 5.95
N ARG A 269 3.58 -5.35 4.65
CA ARG A 269 4.08 -4.35 3.67
C ARG A 269 3.10 -3.19 3.40
N LEU A 270 2.24 -2.87 4.36
CA LEU A 270 1.14 -1.90 4.29
C LEU A 270 1.51 -0.53 4.85
N HIS A 271 2.65 -0.46 5.53
CA HIS A 271 3.21 0.80 5.99
C HIS A 271 4.49 1.04 5.23
N VAL A 272 4.53 2.14 4.48
CA VAL A 272 5.73 2.51 3.74
C VAL A 272 6.25 3.82 4.29
N VAL A 273 7.55 3.83 4.52
CA VAL A 273 8.25 4.92 5.19
C VAL A 273 9.27 5.56 4.27
N PHE A 274 9.24 6.89 4.21
CA PHE A 274 10.21 7.75 3.53
C PHE A 274 10.97 8.60 4.54
N ALA A 275 12.24 8.30 4.81
CA ALA A 275 13.07 9.14 5.68
C ALA A 275 13.81 10.22 4.88
N ALA A 276 13.75 11.48 5.33
CA ALA A 276 14.62 12.54 4.83
C ALA A 276 16.09 12.25 5.24
N ARG A 277 17.06 12.59 4.38
CA ARG A 277 18.48 12.30 4.65
C ARG A 277 19.08 13.30 5.64
N GLY A 278 19.28 12.88 6.88
CA GLY A 278 20.38 13.35 7.73
C GLY A 278 21.67 12.55 7.46
N LYS A 279 22.85 13.20 7.55
CA LYS A 279 24.18 12.58 7.36
C LYS A 279 24.45 11.52 8.44
N GLY A 280 24.05 10.26 8.24
CA GLY A 280 24.41 9.17 9.17
C GLY A 280 24.02 7.76 8.68
N PRO A 281 24.70 6.69 9.13
CA PRO A 281 24.42 5.31 8.74
C PRO A 281 23.38 4.65 9.69
N MET A 282 22.26 4.14 9.16
CA MET A 282 21.33 3.25 9.89
C MET A 282 20.56 2.33 8.91
N PRO A 283 19.96 1.21 9.40
CA PRO A 283 19.78 -0.03 8.66
C PRO A 283 18.60 -0.06 7.67
N ASP A 284 18.59 -1.16 6.93
CA ASP A 284 17.67 -1.58 5.87
C ASP A 284 16.21 -1.55 6.38
N TYR A 285 15.28 -0.79 5.80
CA TYR A 285 14.33 -1.29 4.79
C TYR A 285 13.44 -0.17 4.16
N LEU A 286 13.74 1.12 4.36
CA LEU A 286 12.75 2.18 4.18
C LEU A 286 13.24 3.35 3.33
N VAL A 287 13.33 3.18 2.00
CA VAL A 287 13.43 4.31 1.04
C VAL A 287 12.98 3.89 -0.36
N PRO A 288 12.02 4.61 -0.97
CA PRO A 288 12.23 5.24 -2.28
C PRO A 288 12.42 6.74 -2.06
N LEU A 289 13.31 7.39 -2.82
CA LEU A 289 13.58 8.82 -2.66
C LEU A 289 12.72 9.60 -3.65
N LEU A 290 12.09 10.64 -3.14
CA LEU A 290 11.81 11.84 -3.90
C LEU A 290 13.12 12.55 -4.15
N SER A 291 13.65 12.37 -5.35
CA SER A 291 14.57 13.34 -5.92
C SER A 291 13.72 14.44 -6.58
N SER A 292 13.13 15.33 -5.78
CA SER A 292 12.59 16.58 -6.32
C SER A 292 13.07 17.75 -5.48
N SER A 293 14.10 18.40 -6.03
CA SER A 293 14.62 19.73 -5.75
C SER A 293 15.22 19.97 -4.37
N THR A 294 16.56 20.02 -4.33
CA THR A 294 17.32 20.68 -3.26
C THR A 294 16.81 22.10 -2.96
N ALA A 295 16.16 22.76 -3.92
CA ALA A 295 15.56 24.08 -3.71
C ALA A 295 14.24 24.03 -2.92
N PHE A 296 13.46 22.95 -3.04
CA PHE A 296 12.24 22.76 -2.24
C PHE A 296 12.60 22.49 -0.78
N ASP A 297 13.53 21.57 -0.53
CA ASP A 297 14.04 21.30 0.82
C ASP A 297 14.72 22.54 1.44
N ALA A 298 15.46 23.31 0.64
CA ALA A 298 16.03 24.58 1.08
C ALA A 298 14.95 25.63 1.40
N GLY A 299 13.87 25.68 0.60
CA GLY A 299 12.72 26.55 0.84
C GLY A 299 11.99 26.19 2.13
N LEU A 300 11.72 24.90 2.38
CA LEU A 300 11.12 24.44 3.63
C LEU A 300 12.00 24.76 4.84
N ARG A 301 13.32 24.57 4.73
CA ARG A 301 14.28 24.94 5.79
C ARG A 301 14.31 26.45 6.03
N ARG A 302 14.18 27.26 4.99
CA ARG A 302 14.11 28.72 5.11
C ARG A 302 12.86 29.13 5.87
N VAL A 303 11.69 28.65 5.44
CA VAL A 303 10.40 28.88 6.15
C VAL A 303 10.50 28.42 7.60
N ALA A 304 11.05 27.23 7.87
CA ALA A 304 11.20 26.73 9.23
C ALA A 304 12.20 27.52 10.09
N GLY A 305 13.23 28.13 9.50
CA GLY A 305 14.27 28.88 10.20
C GLY A 305 14.00 30.37 10.38
N GLU A 306 13.20 30.98 9.51
CA GLU A 306 12.86 32.41 9.56
C GLU A 306 11.63 32.69 10.42
N VAL A 307 10.77 31.69 10.66
CA VAL A 307 9.56 31.83 11.48
C VAL A 307 9.93 31.79 12.97
N PRO A 308 9.71 32.88 13.74
CA PRO A 308 9.96 32.89 15.19
C PRO A 308 9.14 31.83 15.94
N ALA A 309 9.69 31.32 17.05
CA ALA A 309 8.93 30.45 17.94
C ALA A 309 7.71 31.20 18.49
N GLY A 310 6.51 30.63 18.32
CA GLY A 310 5.24 31.25 18.72
C GLY A 310 4.49 32.01 17.62
N THR A 311 4.99 32.01 16.38
CA THR A 311 4.23 32.51 15.22
C THR A 311 2.95 31.69 15.01
N ASP A 312 1.88 32.39 14.66
CA ASP A 312 0.60 31.78 14.34
C ASP A 312 0.74 30.76 13.19
N ILE A 313 0.18 29.57 13.39
CA ILE A 313 0.25 28.46 12.44
C ILE A 313 -0.31 28.83 11.06
N SER A 314 -1.28 29.74 10.99
CA SER A 314 -1.90 30.21 9.75
C SER A 314 -0.93 30.98 8.85
N VAL A 315 0.07 31.66 9.43
CA VAL A 315 1.11 32.38 8.67
C VAL A 315 2.05 31.37 8.01
N VAL A 316 2.46 30.34 8.76
CA VAL A 316 3.28 29.24 8.26
C VAL A 316 2.54 28.49 7.14
N GLU A 317 1.24 28.26 7.29
CA GLU A 317 0.43 27.62 6.25
C GLU A 317 0.37 28.41 4.94
N ASN A 318 0.32 29.74 5.01
CA ASN A 318 0.32 30.59 3.83
C ASN A 318 1.68 30.60 3.12
N GLU A 319 2.80 30.71 3.85
CA GLU A 319 4.14 30.67 3.24
C GLU A 319 4.43 29.31 2.59
N VAL A 320 4.00 28.21 3.22
CA VAL A 320 4.14 26.88 2.64
C VAL A 320 3.27 26.73 1.39
N ARG A 321 2.06 27.30 1.38
CA ARG A 321 1.19 27.30 0.20
C ARG A 321 1.82 28.06 -0.96
N GLU A 322 2.41 29.23 -0.70
CA GLU A 322 3.14 30.00 -1.71
C GLU A 322 4.36 29.25 -2.24
N LEU A 323 5.14 28.60 -1.37
CA LEU A 323 6.28 27.78 -1.78
C LEU A 323 5.85 26.58 -2.64
N ILE A 324 4.75 25.91 -2.28
CA ILE A 324 4.17 24.80 -3.05
C ILE A 324 3.72 25.30 -4.43
N GLN A 325 3.02 26.44 -4.50
CA GLN A 325 2.56 27.01 -5.77
C GLN A 325 3.75 27.37 -6.66
N ALA A 326 4.74 28.09 -6.11
CA ALA A 326 5.95 28.47 -6.83
C ALA A 326 6.76 27.27 -7.35
N THR A 327 6.71 26.12 -6.67
CA THR A 327 7.37 24.89 -7.17
C THR A 327 6.50 24.07 -8.12
N ALA A 328 5.17 24.18 -8.05
CA ALA A 328 4.28 23.55 -9.02
C ALA A 328 4.44 24.19 -10.41
N ASP A 329 4.51 25.52 -10.45
CA ASP A 329 4.64 26.30 -11.70
C ASP A 329 5.97 26.02 -12.43
N VAL A 330 7.02 25.64 -11.71
CA VAL A 330 8.32 25.27 -12.29
C VAL A 330 8.33 23.86 -12.90
N VAL A 331 7.46 22.96 -12.42
CA VAL A 331 7.41 21.56 -12.88
C VAL A 331 6.57 21.41 -14.15
N GLU A 332 5.61 22.29 -14.42
CA GLU A 332 4.83 22.27 -15.67
C GLU A 332 5.58 22.85 -16.89
N ILE A 333 6.73 23.52 -16.68
CA ILE A 333 7.52 24.17 -17.74
C ILE A 333 8.64 23.26 -18.29
N HIS A 334 8.78 22.02 -17.80
CA HIS A 334 9.83 21.06 -18.20
C HIS A 334 9.31 19.67 -18.56
#